data_AF-G7IFE4-F1
#
_entry.id   AF-G7IFE4-F1
#
_cell.length_a   1.000
_cell.length_b   1.000
_cell.length_c   1.000
_cell.angle_alpha   90.00
_cell.angle_beta   90.00
_cell.angle_gamma   90.00
#
_symmetry.space_group_name_H-M   'P 1'
#
loop_
_entity.id
_entity.type
_entity.pdbx_description
1 polymer ?
#
loop_
_entity_poly.entity_id
_entity_poly.type
_entity_poly.pdbx_seq_one_letter_code
_entity_poly.pdbx_strand_id
1 'polypeptide(L)'
;MQAFYFVMLCVISFFALVFPNGFFCLADDTNRETGSLCDKADKNPVNEDTFQTNLKTLLDSLASNVVDSHGFYQTIVGKKPNRLYGTILCRGDISANNCFNCVLNSTRVSSNDCPKSRDVTIWFRWCFLRYSNESFFGDMQGTATAITNETDIDDPSLVSQGLSFMSGVAAAASEKSFMFHTEVLNFNQSEKRYGMTQCTRDISRKDCRRCLDAQLVNFETFIGNKRRWEVHGLNCFMWYDDYQFYSNVSTLLSASWRLSSCRSLVSGITVVVSAALLIVF
;
A
#
# COMPACT_ATOMS: atom_id res chain seq x y z
N MET A 1 -29.94 -30.77 32.46
CA MET A 1 -29.01 -29.63 32.69
C MET A 1 -27.54 -30.04 32.63
N GLN A 2 -27.13 -31.12 33.29
CA GLN A 2 -25.72 -31.54 33.36
C GLN A 2 -25.12 -31.97 32.00
N ALA A 3 -25.90 -32.67 31.17
CA ALA A 3 -25.48 -33.05 29.81
C ALA A 3 -25.28 -31.84 28.88
N PHE A 4 -26.07 -30.77 29.05
CA PHE A 4 -25.99 -29.57 28.22
C PHE A 4 -24.73 -28.75 28.53
N TYR A 5 -24.38 -28.64 29.81
CA TYR A 5 -23.12 -28.02 30.25
C TYR A 5 -21.90 -28.77 29.75
N PHE A 6 -21.95 -30.11 29.74
CA PHE A 6 -20.85 -30.95 29.26
C PHE A 6 -20.60 -30.76 27.77
N VAL A 7 -21.66 -30.70 26.96
CA VAL A 7 -21.55 -30.43 25.51
C VAL A 7 -20.98 -29.04 25.22
N MET A 8 -21.41 -28.01 25.96
CA MET A 8 -20.86 -26.65 25.84
C MET A 8 -19.36 -26.58 26.16
N LEU A 9 -18.93 -27.22 27.25
CA LEU A 9 -17.51 -27.27 27.63
C LEU A 9 -16.65 -28.02 26.60
N CYS A 10 -17.17 -29.09 26.01
CA CYS A 10 -16.49 -29.80 24.92
C CYS A 10 -16.36 -28.95 23.66
N VAL A 11 -17.38 -28.15 23.31
CA VAL A 11 -17.31 -27.24 22.14
C VAL A 11 -16.31 -26.12 22.38
N ILE A 12 -16.33 -25.48 23.57
CA ILE A 12 -15.37 -24.41 23.92
C ILE A 12 -13.93 -24.93 23.92
N SER A 13 -13.71 -26.12 24.49
CA SER A 13 -12.39 -26.77 24.50
C SER A 13 -11.93 -27.15 23.09
N PHE A 14 -12.83 -27.63 22.23
CA PHE A 14 -12.52 -27.94 20.84
C PHE A 14 -12.15 -26.66 20.05
N PHE A 15 -12.85 -25.55 20.25
CA PHE A 15 -12.47 -24.27 19.65
C PHE A 15 -11.12 -23.76 20.18
N ALA A 16 -10.84 -23.92 21.47
CA ALA A 16 -9.54 -23.55 22.05
C ALA A 16 -8.38 -24.44 21.55
N LEU A 17 -8.65 -25.72 21.23
CA LEU A 17 -7.68 -26.68 20.71
C LEU A 17 -7.46 -26.59 19.20
N VAL A 18 -8.47 -26.17 18.43
CA VAL A 18 -8.38 -25.98 16.97
C VAL A 18 -7.74 -24.63 16.61
N PHE A 19 -7.82 -23.65 17.51
CA PHE A 19 -7.16 -22.34 17.36
C PHE A 19 -6.20 -22.03 18.53
N PRO A 20 -5.17 -22.87 18.79
CA PRO A 20 -4.29 -22.71 19.95
C PRO A 20 -3.30 -21.55 19.80
N ASN A 21 -3.16 -21.01 18.58
CA ASN A 21 -2.38 -19.82 18.28
C ASN A 21 -3.33 -18.74 17.79
N GLY A 22 -3.31 -17.59 18.46
CA GLY A 22 -4.20 -16.46 18.22
C GLY A 22 -4.38 -16.18 16.74
N PHE A 23 -5.59 -15.77 16.38
CA PHE A 23 -5.85 -15.07 15.13
C PHE A 23 -4.76 -14.00 14.97
N PHE A 24 -3.79 -14.26 14.10
CA PHE A 24 -2.97 -13.19 13.56
C PHE A 24 -3.96 -12.34 12.77
N CYS A 25 -4.42 -11.25 13.38
CA CYS A 25 -5.02 -10.17 12.64
C CYS A 25 -3.92 -9.63 11.73
N LEU A 26 -3.81 -10.16 10.51
CA LEU A 26 -3.47 -9.28 9.40
C LEU A 26 -4.56 -8.21 9.46
N ALA A 27 -4.21 -6.97 9.80
CA ALA A 27 -5.21 -5.95 9.57
C ALA A 27 -5.47 -5.89 8.06
N ASP A 28 -6.67 -5.44 7.72
CA ASP A 28 -7.18 -5.40 6.37
C ASP A 28 -6.32 -4.43 5.54
N ASP A 29 -5.21 -4.95 5.01
CA ASP A 29 -4.41 -4.27 4.02
C ASP A 29 -5.25 -4.20 2.75
N THR A 30 -5.90 -3.06 2.57
CA THR A 30 -6.81 -2.80 1.47
C THR A 30 -6.26 -1.74 0.54
N ASN A 31 -6.56 -1.92 -0.75
CA ASN A 31 -6.30 -0.87 -1.72
C ASN A 31 -7.26 0.29 -1.51
N ARG A 32 -6.73 1.45 -1.13
CA ARG A 32 -7.49 2.71 -1.01
C ARG A 32 -6.69 3.83 -1.66
N GLU A 33 -7.40 4.80 -2.23
CA GLU A 33 -6.78 6.05 -2.65
C GLU A 33 -6.28 6.79 -1.41
N THR A 34 -5.02 7.20 -1.44
CA THR A 34 -4.34 7.93 -0.36
C THR A 34 -4.18 9.41 -0.71
N GLY A 35 -4.31 9.78 -1.98
CA GLY A 35 -4.42 11.17 -2.41
C GLY A 35 -4.23 11.34 -3.92
N SER A 36 -4.46 12.55 -4.40
CA SER A 36 -4.24 12.95 -5.78
C SER A 36 -3.75 14.40 -5.88
N LEU A 37 -2.91 14.68 -6.87
CA LEU A 37 -2.51 16.02 -7.29
C LEU A 37 -2.77 16.15 -8.79
N CYS A 38 -3.52 17.19 -9.15
CA CYS A 38 -3.76 17.56 -10.54
C CYS A 38 -3.22 18.98 -10.77
N ASP A 39 -2.45 19.21 -11.83
CA ASP A 39 -2.10 20.58 -12.21
C ASP A 39 -3.32 21.37 -12.69
N LYS A 40 -3.18 22.69 -12.78
CA LYS A 40 -4.14 23.52 -13.49
C LYS A 40 -3.93 23.34 -14.99
N ALA A 41 -5.02 23.03 -15.70
CA ALA A 41 -4.99 22.88 -17.16
C ALA A 41 -4.23 24.03 -17.84
N ASP A 42 -3.21 23.66 -18.59
CA ASP A 42 -2.34 24.58 -19.32
C ASP A 42 -3.17 25.35 -20.36
N LYS A 43 -3.14 26.69 -20.34
CA LYS A 43 -3.91 27.54 -21.27
C LYS A 43 -3.35 27.57 -22.70
N ASN A 44 -2.29 26.79 -22.98
CA ASN A 44 -1.60 26.80 -24.27
C ASN A 44 -2.44 26.16 -25.39
N PRO A 45 -2.28 26.63 -26.65
CA PRO A 45 -3.02 26.10 -27.80
C PRO A 45 -2.51 24.71 -28.14
N VAL A 46 -3.11 23.72 -27.49
CA VAL A 46 -2.82 22.31 -27.66
C VAL A 46 -4.05 21.64 -28.25
N ASN A 47 -3.84 20.75 -29.21
CA ASN A 47 -4.91 19.94 -29.78
C ASN A 47 -5.37 18.95 -28.70
N GLU A 48 -6.50 19.29 -28.05
CA GLU A 48 -7.06 18.55 -26.92
C GLU A 48 -7.42 17.11 -27.30
N ASP A 49 -7.97 16.88 -28.50
CA ASP A 49 -8.32 15.53 -28.97
C ASP A 49 -7.09 14.62 -29.08
N THR A 50 -5.97 15.19 -29.56
CA THR A 50 -4.69 14.48 -29.66
C THR A 50 -4.11 14.22 -28.27
N PHE A 51 -4.19 15.18 -27.36
CA PHE A 51 -3.76 15.00 -25.96
C PHE A 51 -4.55 13.86 -25.30
N GLN A 52 -5.88 13.88 -25.39
CA GLN A 52 -6.76 12.88 -24.79
C GLN A 52 -6.52 11.48 -25.38
N THR A 53 -6.29 11.40 -26.69
CA THR A 53 -5.93 10.13 -27.35
C THR A 53 -4.58 9.60 -26.83
N ASN A 54 -3.56 10.46 -26.76
CA ASN A 54 -2.25 10.09 -26.22
C ASN A 54 -2.32 9.69 -24.74
N LEU A 55 -3.12 10.39 -23.94
CA LEU A 55 -3.33 10.07 -22.52
C LEU A 55 -3.99 8.70 -22.37
N LYS A 56 -5.05 8.42 -23.14
CA LYS A 56 -5.67 7.10 -23.14
C LYS A 56 -4.67 5.99 -23.49
N THR A 57 -3.89 6.17 -24.56
CA THR A 57 -2.86 5.21 -24.97
C THR A 57 -1.77 5.05 -23.89
N LEU A 58 -1.40 6.12 -23.19
CA LEU A 58 -0.45 6.07 -22.08
C LEU A 58 -1.00 5.22 -20.92
N LEU A 59 -2.21 5.52 -20.45
CA LEU A 59 -2.83 4.82 -19.33
C LEU A 59 -3.08 3.33 -19.64
N ASP A 60 -3.52 3.02 -20.87
CA ASP A 60 -3.67 1.64 -21.34
C ASP A 60 -2.30 0.91 -21.33
N SER A 61 -1.25 1.56 -21.85
CA SER A 61 0.10 0.97 -21.88
C SER A 61 0.65 0.71 -20.47
N LEU A 62 0.42 1.62 -19.52
CA LEU A 62 0.82 1.42 -18.12
C LEU A 62 0.11 0.21 -17.51
N ALA A 63 -1.21 0.10 -17.69
CA ALA A 63 -2.00 -1.01 -17.16
C ALA A 63 -1.61 -2.36 -17.76
N SER A 64 -1.34 -2.43 -19.06
CA SER A 64 -1.02 -3.68 -19.74
C SER A 64 0.39 -4.21 -19.44
N ASN A 65 1.37 -3.34 -19.16
CA ASN A 65 2.78 -3.75 -19.08
C ASN A 65 3.33 -3.83 -17.65
N VAL A 66 2.62 -3.30 -16.65
CA VAL A 66 3.14 -3.22 -15.26
C VAL A 66 3.43 -4.59 -14.65
N VAL A 67 2.59 -5.59 -14.89
CA VAL A 67 2.74 -6.94 -14.33
C VAL A 67 3.96 -7.64 -14.92
N ASP A 68 4.07 -7.63 -16.24
CA ASP A 68 5.20 -8.22 -16.96
C ASP A 68 6.52 -7.50 -16.68
N SER A 69 6.44 -6.21 -16.33
CA SER A 69 7.58 -5.39 -15.90
C SER A 69 7.87 -5.52 -14.40
N HIS A 70 7.34 -6.54 -13.72
CA HIS A 70 7.56 -6.78 -12.29
C HIS A 70 7.17 -5.59 -11.39
N GLY A 71 6.00 -5.02 -11.64
CA GLY A 71 5.40 -4.01 -10.76
C GLY A 71 5.90 -2.58 -10.97
N PHE A 72 6.78 -2.30 -11.93
CA PHE A 72 7.11 -0.91 -12.28
C PHE A 72 7.41 -0.76 -13.75
N TYR A 73 6.73 0.19 -14.38
CA TYR A 73 6.83 0.44 -15.80
C TYR A 73 6.76 1.93 -16.09
N GLN A 74 7.55 2.37 -17.06
CA GLN A 74 7.59 3.73 -17.55
C GLN A 74 7.45 3.71 -19.06
N THR A 75 6.73 4.68 -19.60
CA THR A 75 6.58 4.80 -21.06
C THR A 75 6.33 6.25 -21.46
N ILE A 76 6.53 6.51 -22.75
CA ILE A 76 6.34 7.82 -23.36
C ILE A 76 5.39 7.64 -24.54
N VAL A 77 4.37 8.49 -24.62
CA VAL A 77 3.41 8.48 -25.72
C VAL A 77 3.34 9.85 -26.38
N GLY A 78 3.23 9.85 -27.71
CA GLY A 78 3.05 11.07 -28.50
C GLY A 78 4.33 11.86 -28.79
N LYS A 79 4.14 13.01 -29.44
CA LYS A 79 5.19 13.95 -29.84
C LYS A 79 4.85 15.34 -29.33
N LYS A 80 5.84 16.21 -29.15
CA LYS A 80 5.62 17.61 -28.78
C LYS A 80 4.63 18.28 -29.78
N PRO A 81 3.66 19.07 -29.31
CA PRO A 81 3.44 19.51 -27.93
C PRO A 81 2.60 18.54 -27.05
N ASN A 82 2.07 17.44 -27.60
CA ASN A 82 1.19 16.46 -26.94
C ASN A 82 1.92 15.24 -26.37
N ARG A 83 3.21 15.35 -26.05
CA ARG A 83 3.97 14.23 -25.49
C ARG A 83 3.60 14.06 -24.02
N LEU A 84 3.50 12.82 -23.58
CA LEU A 84 3.30 12.45 -22.18
C LEU A 84 4.36 11.45 -21.74
N TYR A 85 4.87 11.63 -20.53
CA TYR A 85 5.69 10.68 -19.78
C TYR A 85 4.82 10.07 -18.71
N GLY A 86 4.82 8.74 -18.56
CA GLY A 86 4.02 8.03 -17.58
C GLY A 86 4.85 7.05 -16.77
N THR A 87 4.55 6.93 -15.48
CA THR A 87 5.14 5.97 -14.55
C THR A 87 4.05 5.32 -13.74
N ILE A 88 4.16 4.00 -13.56
CA ILE A 88 3.36 3.25 -12.61
C ILE A 88 4.28 2.40 -11.73
N LEU A 89 3.99 2.35 -10.43
CA LEU A 89 4.67 1.52 -9.44
C LEU A 89 3.63 0.80 -8.59
N CYS A 90 3.69 -0.52 -8.55
CA CYS A 90 2.96 -1.35 -7.59
C CYS A 90 3.83 -1.60 -6.36
N ARG A 91 3.18 -1.78 -5.21
CA ARG A 91 3.85 -2.15 -3.96
C ARG A 91 4.53 -3.51 -4.10
N GLY A 92 5.73 -3.67 -3.55
CA GLY A 92 6.59 -4.82 -3.83
C GLY A 92 6.10 -6.19 -3.32
N ASP A 93 5.10 -6.23 -2.43
CA ASP A 93 4.59 -7.42 -1.75
C ASP A 93 3.21 -7.91 -2.25
N ILE A 94 2.59 -7.20 -3.20
CA ILE A 94 1.25 -7.55 -3.69
C ILE A 94 1.29 -8.50 -4.89
N SER A 95 0.23 -9.29 -5.07
CA SER A 95 0.11 -10.19 -6.21
C SER A 95 -0.03 -9.43 -7.54
N ALA A 96 0.30 -10.09 -8.66
CA ALA A 96 0.09 -9.56 -10.01
C ALA A 96 -1.35 -9.08 -10.24
N ASN A 97 -2.34 -9.82 -9.74
CA ASN A 97 -3.75 -9.46 -9.83
C ASN A 97 -4.08 -8.19 -9.01
N ASN A 98 -3.54 -8.07 -7.80
CA ASN A 98 -3.75 -6.88 -6.97
C ASN A 98 -3.07 -5.65 -7.57
N CYS A 99 -1.86 -5.83 -8.12
CA CYS A 99 -1.16 -4.80 -8.87
C CYS A 99 -2.00 -4.32 -10.05
N PHE A 100 -2.42 -5.24 -10.94
CA PHE A 100 -3.25 -4.90 -12.10
C PHE A 100 -4.53 -4.14 -11.72
N ASN A 101 -5.27 -4.64 -10.72
CA ASN A 101 -6.50 -3.98 -10.27
C ASN A 101 -6.24 -2.60 -9.64
N CYS A 102 -5.14 -2.44 -8.90
CA CYS A 102 -4.77 -1.13 -8.38
C CYS A 102 -4.49 -0.14 -9.51
N VAL A 103 -3.74 -0.57 -10.53
CA VAL A 103 -3.42 0.27 -11.67
C VAL A 103 -4.69 0.67 -12.42
N LEU A 104 -5.61 -0.25 -12.69
CA LEU A 104 -6.91 0.08 -13.31
C LEU A 104 -7.71 1.10 -12.49
N ASN A 105 -7.71 1.00 -11.16
CA ASN A 105 -8.37 1.98 -10.31
C ASN A 105 -7.69 3.36 -10.41
N SER A 106 -6.36 3.39 -10.36
CA SER A 106 -5.59 4.64 -10.45
C SER A 106 -5.79 5.37 -11.78
N THR A 107 -5.86 4.65 -12.91
CA THR A 107 -6.12 5.25 -14.23
C THR A 107 -7.53 5.79 -14.34
N ARG A 108 -8.51 5.10 -13.74
CA ARG A 108 -9.90 5.57 -13.66
C ARG A 108 -10.01 6.84 -12.82
N VAL A 109 -9.37 6.88 -11.64
CA VAL A 109 -9.35 8.08 -10.78
C VAL A 109 -8.71 9.25 -11.53
N SER A 110 -7.53 9.04 -12.13
CA SER A 110 -6.87 10.08 -12.94
C SER A 110 -7.79 10.66 -14.02
N SER A 111 -8.55 9.81 -14.72
CA SER A 111 -9.43 10.26 -15.81
C SER A 111 -10.65 11.03 -15.32
N ASN A 112 -11.19 10.67 -14.14
CA ASN A 112 -12.40 11.29 -13.60
C ASN A 112 -12.10 12.58 -12.81
N ASP A 113 -11.03 12.56 -12.02
CA ASP A 113 -10.76 13.59 -11.03
C ASP A 113 -9.79 14.65 -11.57
N CYS A 114 -8.95 14.28 -12.55
CA CYS A 114 -8.02 15.18 -13.22
C CYS A 114 -8.22 15.27 -14.76
N PRO A 115 -9.45 15.46 -15.29
CA PRO A 115 -9.78 15.23 -16.71
C PRO A 115 -9.06 16.16 -17.72
N LYS A 116 -8.52 17.29 -17.25
CA LYS A 116 -7.84 18.30 -18.09
C LYS A 116 -6.41 18.59 -17.66
N SER A 117 -5.91 17.86 -16.67
CA SER A 117 -4.60 18.11 -16.09
C SER A 117 -3.52 17.37 -16.87
N ARG A 118 -2.35 17.99 -16.99
CA ARG A 118 -1.23 17.47 -17.78
C ARG A 118 -0.13 16.90 -16.93
N ASP A 119 0.05 17.41 -15.73
CA ASP A 119 0.78 16.78 -14.64
C ASP A 119 -0.20 16.27 -13.59
N VAL A 120 -0.20 14.94 -13.39
CA VAL A 120 -1.09 14.25 -12.47
C VAL A 120 -0.30 13.22 -11.69
N THR A 121 -0.55 13.19 -10.39
CA THR A 121 -0.05 12.17 -9.48
C THR A 121 -1.22 11.59 -8.69
N ILE A 122 -1.37 10.27 -8.70
CA ILE A 122 -2.37 9.53 -7.93
C ILE A 122 -1.66 8.52 -7.04
N TRP A 123 -1.95 8.56 -5.74
CA TRP A 123 -1.48 7.57 -4.79
C TRP A 123 -2.63 6.66 -4.37
N PHE A 124 -2.39 5.37 -4.50
CA PHE A 124 -3.13 4.33 -3.81
C PHE A 124 -2.17 3.65 -2.83
N ARG A 125 -2.72 3.05 -1.78
CA ARG A 125 -1.93 2.27 -0.81
C ARG A 125 -1.10 1.16 -1.48
N TRP A 126 -1.60 0.58 -2.57
CA TRP A 126 -0.95 -0.50 -3.31
C TRP A 126 -0.23 -0.09 -4.60
N CYS A 127 -0.46 1.12 -5.11
CA CYS A 127 0.21 1.57 -6.33
C CYS A 127 0.25 3.08 -6.46
N PHE A 128 1.16 3.56 -7.28
CA PHE A 128 1.41 4.96 -7.56
C PHE A 128 1.40 5.18 -9.07
N LEU A 129 0.62 6.15 -9.53
CA LEU A 129 0.53 6.59 -10.92
C LEU A 129 0.98 8.04 -11.02
N ARG A 130 1.88 8.32 -11.97
CA ARG A 130 2.22 9.70 -12.34
C ARG A 130 2.31 9.83 -13.85
N TYR A 131 1.77 10.91 -14.40
CA TYR A 131 2.12 11.35 -15.75
C TYR A 131 2.32 12.86 -15.80
N SER A 132 3.12 13.30 -16.77
CA SER A 132 3.38 14.72 -17.03
C SER A 132 3.67 14.94 -18.52
N ASN A 133 3.41 16.14 -19.02
CA ASN A 133 3.91 16.60 -20.33
C ASN A 133 5.40 16.98 -20.29
N GLU A 134 5.96 17.12 -19.10
CA GLU A 134 7.39 17.28 -18.85
C GLU A 134 8.04 15.96 -18.41
N SER A 135 9.34 15.82 -18.70
CA SER A 135 10.06 14.62 -18.28
C SER A 135 10.39 14.71 -16.79
N PHE A 136 10.18 13.61 -16.06
CA PHE A 136 10.52 13.48 -14.65
C PHE A 136 11.28 12.17 -14.35
N PHE A 137 11.68 11.43 -15.39
CA PHE A 137 12.30 10.11 -15.23
C PHE A 137 13.73 10.26 -14.72
N GLY A 138 14.05 9.55 -13.65
CA GLY A 138 15.37 9.59 -13.01
C GLY A 138 15.63 10.84 -12.18
N ASP A 139 14.69 11.78 -12.12
CA ASP A 139 14.80 12.98 -11.31
C ASP A 139 14.18 12.73 -9.93
N MET A 140 15.04 12.70 -8.90
CA MET A 140 14.61 12.55 -7.52
C MET A 140 13.92 13.82 -7.03
N GLN A 141 12.64 13.69 -6.69
CA GLN A 141 11.79 14.77 -6.19
C GLN A 141 11.50 14.59 -4.70
N GLY A 142 11.58 15.69 -3.94
CA GLY A 142 11.34 15.69 -2.49
C GLY A 142 9.87 15.80 -2.06
N THR A 143 8.94 16.00 -3.00
CA THR A 143 7.52 16.14 -2.72
C THR A 143 6.94 14.83 -2.19
N ALA A 144 6.25 14.91 -1.06
CA ALA A 144 5.55 13.78 -0.45
C ALA A 144 4.38 14.27 0.41
N THR A 145 3.52 13.33 0.81
CA THR A 145 2.45 13.52 1.78
C THR A 145 2.54 12.45 2.87
N ALA A 146 2.16 12.79 4.10
CA ALA A 146 2.11 11.83 5.21
C ALA A 146 0.66 11.57 5.63
N ILE A 147 0.38 10.33 5.98
CA ILE A 147 -0.91 9.87 6.50
C ILE A 147 -0.64 9.28 7.88
N THR A 148 -1.35 9.77 8.88
CA THR A 148 -1.23 9.38 10.27
C THR A 148 -2.58 8.96 10.82
N ASN A 149 -2.58 8.10 11.84
CA ASN A 149 -3.77 7.96 12.70
C ASN A 149 -3.58 8.84 13.94
N GLU A 150 -4.55 9.71 14.21
CA GLU A 150 -4.45 10.69 15.30
C GLU A 150 -4.68 10.09 16.70
N THR A 151 -5.25 8.90 16.81
CA THR A 151 -5.73 8.37 18.09
C THR A 151 -4.70 7.58 18.89
N ASP A 152 -3.71 6.98 18.21
CA ASP A 152 -2.74 6.06 18.83
C ASP A 152 -1.34 6.67 18.84
N ILE A 153 -0.83 6.93 20.04
CA ILE A 153 0.48 7.56 20.28
C ILE A 153 1.43 6.55 20.95
N ASP A 154 2.69 6.58 20.54
CA ASP A 154 3.76 5.78 21.13
C ASP A 154 4.60 6.59 22.13
N ASP A 155 5.18 5.88 23.10
CA ASP A 155 6.14 6.46 24.04
C ASP A 155 7.39 7.01 23.31
N PRO A 156 8.00 8.11 23.78
CA PRO A 156 9.15 8.74 23.10
C PRO A 156 10.35 7.81 22.84
N SER A 157 10.57 6.83 23.73
CA SER A 157 11.65 5.84 23.57
C SER A 157 11.38 4.87 22.40
N LEU A 158 10.12 4.50 22.19
CA LEU A 158 9.70 3.65 21.08
C LEU A 158 9.69 4.42 19.76
N VAL A 159 9.27 5.68 19.78
CA VAL A 159 9.41 6.59 18.63
C VAL A 159 10.85 6.64 18.13
N SER A 160 11.80 6.92 19.03
CA SER A 160 13.21 7.09 18.66
C SER A 160 13.79 5.81 18.05
N GLN A 161 13.42 4.65 18.62
CA GLN A 161 13.80 3.35 18.07
C GLN A 161 13.11 3.06 16.73
N GLY A 162 11.84 3.42 16.58
CA GLY A 162 11.08 3.29 15.34
C GLY A 162 11.67 4.09 14.19
N LEU A 163 12.08 5.34 14.44
CA LEU A 163 12.76 6.17 13.43
C LEU A 163 14.13 5.60 13.04
N SER A 164 14.95 5.17 14.02
CA SER A 164 16.23 4.51 13.74
C SER A 164 16.04 3.21 12.96
N PHE A 165 15.02 2.44 13.32
CA PHE A 165 14.62 1.23 12.62
C PHE A 165 14.25 1.52 11.17
N MET A 166 13.37 2.49 10.92
CA MET A 166 12.96 2.87 9.55
C MET A 166 14.13 3.41 8.72
N SER A 167 15.10 4.09 9.33
CA SER A 167 16.35 4.41 8.64
C SER A 167 17.13 3.16 8.25
N GLY A 168 17.16 2.11 9.08
CA GLY A 168 17.71 0.80 8.71
C GLY A 168 16.99 0.17 7.52
N VAL A 169 15.65 0.13 7.55
CA VAL A 169 14.82 -0.40 6.45
C VAL A 169 15.09 0.34 5.14
N ALA A 170 15.23 1.67 5.22
CA ALA A 170 15.55 2.51 4.06
C ALA A 170 16.93 2.19 3.44
N ALA A 171 17.94 1.90 4.27
CA ALA A 171 19.28 1.52 3.79
C ALA A 171 19.19 0.21 3.03
N ALA A 172 18.55 -0.78 3.64
CA ALA A 172 18.39 -2.08 3.05
C ALA A 172 17.65 -2.01 1.70
N ALA A 173 16.53 -1.27 1.61
CA ALA A 173 15.80 -1.10 0.36
C ALA A 173 16.67 -0.50 -0.75
N SER A 174 17.43 0.55 -0.45
CA SER A 174 18.26 1.25 -1.44
C SER A 174 19.32 0.35 -2.10
N GLU A 175 19.74 -0.73 -1.44
CA GLU A 175 20.73 -1.68 -1.96
C GLU A 175 20.11 -2.89 -2.68
N LYS A 176 18.80 -3.09 -2.60
CA LYS A 176 18.09 -4.17 -3.32
C LYS A 176 17.81 -3.78 -4.77
N SER A 177 17.82 -4.78 -5.66
CA SER A 177 17.51 -4.59 -7.09
C SER A 177 16.10 -4.05 -7.34
N PHE A 178 15.12 -4.46 -6.52
CA PHE A 178 13.74 -3.96 -6.60
C PHE A 178 13.51 -2.66 -5.83
N MET A 179 14.53 -2.12 -5.15
CA MET A 179 14.43 -0.95 -4.29
C MET A 179 13.27 -1.04 -3.27
N PHE A 180 13.05 -2.24 -2.73
CA PHE A 180 11.95 -2.57 -1.83
C PHE A 180 12.49 -3.39 -0.66
N HIS A 181 12.05 -3.07 0.56
CA HIS A 181 12.39 -3.84 1.73
C HIS A 181 11.31 -3.78 2.81
N THR A 182 11.17 -4.88 3.54
CA THR A 182 10.32 -5.01 4.72
C THR A 182 11.14 -5.55 5.88
N GLU A 183 10.84 -5.10 7.10
CA GLU A 183 11.52 -5.57 8.30
C GLU A 183 10.59 -5.46 9.52
N VAL A 184 10.91 -6.17 10.60
CA VAL A 184 10.16 -6.15 11.85
C VAL A 184 11.08 -5.76 13.00
N LEU A 185 10.72 -4.69 13.70
CA LEU A 185 11.30 -4.32 14.99
C LEU A 185 10.56 -5.05 16.11
N ASN A 186 11.27 -5.86 16.89
CA ASN A 186 10.75 -6.44 18.12
C ASN A 186 11.17 -5.54 19.29
N PHE A 187 10.26 -4.72 19.78
CA PHE A 187 10.55 -3.82 20.90
C PHE A 187 10.53 -4.57 22.24
N ASN A 188 9.53 -5.43 22.44
CA ASN A 188 9.48 -6.40 23.54
C ASN A 188 8.74 -7.68 23.10
N GLN A 189 8.43 -8.58 24.03
CA GLN A 189 7.78 -9.86 23.72
C GLN A 189 6.37 -9.71 23.10
N SER A 190 5.70 -8.59 23.35
CA SER A 190 4.32 -8.33 22.91
C SER A 190 4.20 -7.18 21.92
N GLU A 191 5.15 -6.24 21.91
CA GLU A 191 5.13 -5.06 21.05
C GLU A 191 6.11 -5.19 19.89
N LYS A 192 5.56 -5.09 18.68
CA LYS A 192 6.30 -5.14 17.42
C LYS A 192 5.96 -3.92 16.57
N ARG A 193 6.87 -3.57 15.67
CA ARG A 193 6.65 -2.58 14.62
C ARG A 193 7.09 -3.17 13.29
N TYR A 194 6.27 -2.94 12.27
CA TYR A 194 6.45 -3.45 10.93
C TYR A 194 6.79 -2.27 10.04
N GLY A 195 7.93 -2.36 9.36
CA GLY A 195 8.45 -1.31 8.50
C GLY A 195 8.53 -1.79 7.07
N MET A 196 8.14 -0.94 6.13
CA MET A 196 8.30 -1.19 4.70
C MET A 196 8.73 0.09 4.00
N THR A 197 9.66 -0.03 3.06
CA THR A 197 10.09 1.09 2.23
C THR A 197 10.22 0.66 0.78
N GLN A 198 9.97 1.60 -0.13
CA GLN A 198 10.06 1.35 -1.56
C GLN A 198 10.50 2.62 -2.30
N CYS A 199 11.29 2.46 -3.37
CA CYS A 199 11.57 3.52 -4.33
C CYS A 199 11.10 3.14 -5.75
N THR A 200 10.89 4.16 -6.59
CA THR A 200 10.82 3.98 -8.04
C THR A 200 12.20 3.53 -8.55
N ARG A 201 12.23 2.73 -9.61
CA ARG A 201 13.47 2.07 -10.08
C ARG A 201 14.23 2.88 -11.14
N ASP A 202 13.80 4.11 -11.40
CA ASP A 202 14.43 5.03 -12.35
C ASP A 202 15.47 5.95 -11.71
N ILE A 203 15.49 6.06 -10.37
CA ILE A 203 16.48 6.85 -9.63
C ILE A 203 17.68 5.98 -9.19
N SER A 204 18.80 6.62 -8.84
CA SER A 204 19.99 5.89 -8.35
C SER A 204 19.77 5.32 -6.94
N ARG A 205 20.56 4.31 -6.54
CA ARG A 205 20.55 3.80 -5.15
C ARG A 205 20.78 4.90 -4.12
N LYS A 206 21.72 5.80 -4.42
CA LYS A 206 22.04 6.96 -3.58
C LYS A 206 20.84 7.91 -3.46
N ASP A 207 20.15 8.17 -4.55
CA ASP A 207 18.96 9.03 -4.54
C ASP A 207 17.77 8.36 -3.84
N CYS A 208 17.60 7.04 -3.98
CA CYS A 208 16.60 6.29 -3.23
C CYS A 208 16.85 6.41 -1.72
N ARG A 209 18.10 6.19 -1.28
CA ARG A 209 18.49 6.38 0.12
C ARG A 209 18.23 7.82 0.59
N ARG A 210 18.66 8.81 -0.20
CA ARG A 210 18.45 10.23 0.11
C ARG A 210 16.96 10.58 0.22
N CYS A 211 16.12 10.02 -0.65
CA CYS A 211 14.69 10.28 -0.67
C CYS A 211 14.02 9.75 0.58
N LEU A 212 14.32 8.52 0.94
CA LEU A 212 13.80 7.87 2.13
C LEU A 212 14.25 8.60 3.41
N ASP A 213 15.55 8.91 3.54
CA ASP A 213 16.04 9.67 4.70
C ASP A 213 15.41 11.07 4.80
N ALA A 214 15.25 11.75 3.67
CA ALA A 214 14.59 13.07 3.65
C ALA A 214 13.14 13.00 4.12
N GLN A 215 12.40 11.91 3.86
CA GLN A 215 11.04 11.75 4.39
C GLN A 215 11.03 11.66 5.91
N LEU A 216 11.95 10.90 6.52
CA LEU A 216 12.03 10.80 7.99
C LEU A 216 12.31 12.15 8.64
N VAL A 217 13.15 12.98 8.03
CA VAL A 217 13.46 14.34 8.52
C VAL A 217 12.31 15.31 8.27
N ASN A 218 11.80 15.38 7.04
CA ASN A 218 10.79 16.37 6.67
C ASN A 218 9.44 16.14 7.37
N PHE A 219 9.11 14.89 7.68
CA PHE A 219 7.88 14.52 8.36
C PHE A 219 8.07 14.19 9.84
N GLU A 220 9.27 14.41 10.42
CA GLU A 220 9.59 14.05 11.80
C GLU A 220 8.51 14.54 12.78
N THR A 221 8.07 15.79 12.66
CA THR A 221 7.04 16.35 13.55
C THR A 221 5.64 15.77 13.32
N PHE A 222 5.34 15.32 12.10
CA PHE A 222 4.03 14.76 11.74
C PHE A 222 3.91 13.30 12.18
N ILE A 223 4.99 12.51 12.03
CA ILE A 223 5.00 11.08 12.35
C ILE A 223 5.56 10.76 13.74
N GLY A 224 6.30 11.70 14.34
CA GLY A 224 7.20 11.46 15.47
C GLY A 224 6.56 11.11 16.81
N ASN A 225 5.26 10.90 16.88
CA ASN A 225 4.65 10.24 18.03
C ASN A 225 3.55 9.24 17.62
N LYS A 226 3.35 9.05 16.32
CA LYS A 226 2.24 8.28 15.78
C LYS A 226 2.61 6.81 15.78
N ARG A 227 1.71 5.98 16.29
CA ARG A 227 1.88 4.52 16.27
C ARG A 227 1.87 3.94 14.86
N ARG A 228 1.12 4.58 13.96
CA ARG A 228 0.93 4.17 12.57
C ARG A 228 1.04 5.36 11.64
N TRP A 229 1.83 5.22 10.58
CA TRP A 229 1.97 6.26 9.58
C TRP A 229 2.44 5.72 8.24
N GLU A 230 2.11 6.44 7.18
CA GLU A 230 2.58 6.19 5.82
C GLU A 230 3.09 7.51 5.25
N VAL A 231 4.17 7.46 4.47
CA VAL A 231 4.66 8.62 3.71
C VAL A 231 4.71 8.24 2.24
N HIS A 232 3.99 9.00 1.41
CA HIS A 232 3.82 8.75 -0.01
C HIS A 232 4.50 9.87 -0.80
N GLY A 233 5.65 9.57 -1.40
CA GLY A 233 6.42 10.51 -2.22
C GLY A 233 6.18 10.34 -3.71
N LEU A 234 6.99 11.03 -4.51
CA LEU A 234 7.01 10.87 -5.98
C LEU A 234 7.98 9.77 -6.44
N ASN A 235 9.04 9.54 -5.66
CA ASN A 235 10.02 8.48 -5.95
C ASN A 235 10.24 7.51 -4.78
N CYS A 236 9.80 7.83 -3.56
CA CYS A 236 10.02 6.97 -2.39
C CYS A 236 8.80 6.96 -1.47
N PHE A 237 8.61 5.83 -0.80
CA PHE A 237 7.41 5.51 -0.03
C PHE A 237 7.80 4.76 1.24
N MET A 238 7.11 5.04 2.34
CA MET A 238 7.31 4.41 3.63
C MET A 238 5.99 4.02 4.27
N TRP A 239 5.99 2.88 4.95
CA TRP A 239 4.88 2.41 5.76
C TRP A 239 5.42 1.91 7.10
N TYR A 240 4.78 2.32 8.19
CA TYR A 240 5.12 1.92 9.54
C TYR A 240 3.85 1.65 10.33
N ASP A 241 3.76 0.45 10.92
CA ASP A 241 2.55 0.02 11.61
C ASP A 241 2.87 -0.94 12.78
N ASP A 242 1.92 -1.12 13.69
CA ASP A 242 2.01 -2.03 14.84
C ASP A 242 1.42 -3.43 14.55
N TYR A 243 0.80 -3.63 13.39
CA TYR A 243 0.38 -4.93 12.86
C TYR A 243 1.08 -5.27 11.55
N GLN A 244 1.11 -6.56 11.19
CA GLN A 244 1.67 -6.99 9.91
C GLN A 244 0.70 -6.65 8.76
N PHE A 245 1.13 -5.81 7.82
CA PHE A 245 0.32 -5.32 6.69
C PHE A 245 0.85 -5.73 5.31
N TYR A 246 1.91 -6.53 5.27
CA TYR A 246 2.51 -7.03 4.03
C TYR A 246 2.67 -8.55 4.07
N SER A 247 2.66 -9.14 2.87
CA SER A 247 2.96 -10.56 2.69
C SER A 247 4.46 -10.78 2.71
N ASN A 248 4.93 -11.84 3.37
CA ASN A 248 6.34 -12.22 3.26
C ASN A 248 6.57 -12.79 1.84
N VAL A 249 7.59 -12.29 1.13
CA VAL A 249 7.90 -12.78 -0.24
C VAL A 249 8.19 -14.29 -0.25
N SER A 250 8.68 -14.84 0.86
CA SER A 250 8.87 -16.29 1.07
C SER A 250 7.57 -17.09 1.09
N THR A 251 6.42 -16.48 1.45
CA THR A 251 5.10 -17.14 1.42
C THR A 251 4.45 -17.18 0.02
N LEU A 252 4.88 -16.33 -0.91
CA LEU A 252 4.34 -16.30 -2.29
C LEU A 252 4.83 -17.47 -3.15
N LEU A 253 5.96 -18.09 -2.79
CA LEU A 253 6.51 -19.25 -3.49
C LEU A 253 5.88 -20.58 -3.04
N SER A 254 5.07 -20.59 -1.99
CA SER A 254 4.59 -21.83 -1.35
C SER A 254 3.07 -21.97 -1.22
N ALA A 255 2.27 -20.94 -1.52
CA ALA A 255 0.83 -20.97 -1.21
C ALA A 255 -0.05 -20.82 -2.47
N SER A 256 -0.50 -21.96 -3.00
CA SER A 256 -1.92 -22.05 -3.32
C SER A 256 -2.71 -21.87 -2.01
N TRP A 257 -3.92 -21.31 -2.09
CA TRP A 257 -4.98 -21.24 -1.05
C TRP A 257 -5.28 -19.89 -0.36
N ARG A 258 -6.50 -19.42 -0.69
CA ARG A 258 -7.58 -18.86 0.14
C ARG A 258 -7.34 -17.53 0.88
N LEU A 259 -7.84 -16.47 0.24
CA LEU A 259 -8.29 -15.22 0.89
C LEU A 259 -9.35 -15.53 1.96
N SER A 260 -9.05 -15.24 3.23
CA SER A 260 -10.08 -15.06 4.26
C SER A 260 -10.06 -13.60 4.69
N SER A 261 -10.99 -12.80 4.14
CA SER A 261 -11.25 -11.43 4.56
C SER A 261 -11.77 -11.46 6.01
N CYS A 262 -11.12 -10.74 6.92
CA CYS A 262 -11.58 -10.55 8.28
C CYS A 262 -12.75 -9.55 8.27
N ARG A 263 -13.96 -10.01 7.91
CA ARG A 263 -15.17 -9.23 8.20
C ARG A 263 -15.33 -9.23 9.71
N SER A 264 -15.27 -8.05 10.32
CA SER A 264 -15.80 -7.82 11.67
C SER A 264 -17.22 -8.41 11.74
N LEU A 265 -17.36 -9.55 12.42
CA LEU A 265 -18.65 -10.03 12.86
C LEU A 265 -19.10 -9.11 13.99
N VAL A 266 -19.68 -7.97 13.61
CA VAL A 266 -20.68 -7.31 14.47
C VAL A 266 -21.72 -8.38 14.75
N SER A 267 -21.88 -8.68 16.04
CA SER A 267 -22.76 -9.69 16.61
C SER A 267 -24.12 -9.77 15.91
N GLY A 268 -24.24 -10.67 14.94
CA GLY A 268 -25.50 -11.16 14.41
C GLY A 268 -25.81 -12.47 15.12
N ILE A 269 -26.32 -12.39 16.34
CA ILE A 269 -27.03 -13.50 16.99
C ILE A 269 -28.31 -13.72 16.17
N THR A 270 -28.23 -14.48 15.08
CA THR A 270 -29.40 -15.09 14.47
C THR A 270 -29.43 -16.55 14.90
N VAL A 271 -30.17 -16.72 15.99
CA VAL A 271 -30.87 -17.93 16.43
C VAL A 271 -31.22 -18.83 15.23
N VAL A 272 -30.44 -19.89 14.99
CA VAL A 272 -30.83 -21.00 14.08
C VAL A 272 -30.93 -22.35 14.83
N VAL A 273 -30.58 -22.40 16.12
CA VAL A 273 -30.63 -23.66 16.88
C VAL A 273 -32.04 -23.98 17.41
N SER A 274 -33.00 -23.05 17.37
CA SER A 274 -34.35 -23.31 17.91
C SER A 274 -35.30 -24.07 16.98
N ALA A 275 -34.98 -24.25 15.69
CA ALA A 275 -35.88 -24.97 14.77
C ALA A 275 -35.68 -26.51 14.79
N ALA A 276 -34.50 -27.00 15.16
CA ALA A 276 -34.22 -28.45 15.12
C ALA A 276 -34.71 -29.21 16.37
N LEU A 277 -35.00 -28.52 17.47
CA LEU A 277 -35.45 -29.14 18.73
C LEU A 277 -36.97 -29.14 18.93
N LEU A 278 -37.76 -28.57 18.01
CA LEU A 278 -39.22 -28.64 18.05
C LEU A 278 -39.82 -29.79 17.21
N ILE A 279 -38.98 -30.61 16.55
CA ILE A 279 -39.45 -31.78 15.76
C ILE A 279 -39.30 -33.10 16.54
N VAL A 280 -38.65 -33.09 17.71
CA VAL A 280 -38.55 -34.27 18.57
C VAL A 280 -38.83 -33.88 20.02
N PHE A 281 -40.08 -33.55 20.31
CA PHE A 281 -40.80 -33.86 21.54
C PHE A 281 -42.30 -33.70 21.29
#